data_AF-A0A7S2JLC0-F1
#
_entry.id   AF-A0A7S2JLC0-F1
#
_cell.length_a   1.000
_cell.length_b   1.000
_cell.length_c   1.000
_cell.angle_alpha   90.00
_cell.angle_beta   90.00
_cell.angle_gamma   90.00
#
_symmetry.space_group_name_H-M   'P 1'
#
loop_
_entity.id
_entity.type
_entity.pdbx_description
1 polymer ?
#
loop_
_entity_poly.entity_id
_entity_poly.type
_entity_poly.pdbx_seq_one_letter_code
_entity_poly.pdbx_strand_id
1 'polypeptide(L)'
;VIRMGAGYDNVDTAACSAAGVVTSNVPDAWTEEVADTSMSLMLALMRHTFDLADFVRGGGGWTRQAELPRRGLRRLRGQRLGIVGLGRIGGAVALRARPFGLGVSFYDPYKPPGMEKSYGVQRASSFAEPV
;
A
#
# COMPACT_ATOMS: atom_id res chain seq x y z
N VAL A 1 -10.40 24.48 -11.63
CA VAL A 1 -9.38 23.44 -11.90
C VAL A 1 -9.92 22.09 -11.46
N ILE A 2 -10.03 21.11 -12.36
CA ILE A 2 -10.48 19.75 -12.01
C ILE A 2 -9.29 18.81 -12.18
N ARG A 3 -8.95 18.07 -11.12
CA ARG A 3 -7.93 17.02 -11.14
C ARG A 3 -8.53 15.70 -11.60
N MET A 4 -7.93 15.10 -12.61
CA MET A 4 -8.24 13.75 -13.08
C MET A 4 -7.59 12.70 -12.17
N GLY A 5 -8.03 12.63 -10.92
CA GLY A 5 -7.50 11.73 -9.89
C GLY A 5 -7.83 12.22 -8.48
N ALA A 6 -7.49 11.42 -7.47
CA ALA A 6 -7.77 11.75 -6.08
C ALA A 6 -6.79 12.80 -5.50
N GLY A 7 -5.50 12.72 -5.86
CA GLY A 7 -4.47 13.64 -5.37
C GLY A 7 -4.59 15.05 -5.96
N TYR A 8 -4.53 16.05 -5.09
CA TYR A 8 -4.63 17.48 -5.43
C TYR A 8 -3.50 18.32 -4.83
N ASP A 9 -2.47 17.69 -4.25
CA ASP A 9 -1.29 18.30 -3.65
C ASP A 9 -0.47 19.16 -4.64
N ASN A 10 -0.59 18.88 -5.94
CA ASN A 10 0.04 19.64 -7.00
C ASN A 10 -0.73 20.91 -7.42
N VAL A 11 -1.84 21.25 -6.75
CA VAL A 11 -2.64 22.46 -7.00
C VAL A 11 -2.69 23.30 -5.73
N ASP A 12 -2.29 24.57 -5.83
CA ASP A 12 -2.48 25.54 -4.75
C ASP A 12 -3.96 25.92 -4.65
N THR A 13 -4.69 25.19 -3.82
CA THR A 13 -6.12 25.39 -3.58
C THR A 13 -6.42 26.73 -2.92
N ALA A 14 -5.50 27.27 -2.11
CA ALA A 14 -5.67 28.55 -1.43
C ALA A 14 -5.54 29.71 -2.43
N ALA A 15 -4.52 29.69 -3.29
CA ALA A 15 -4.36 30.67 -4.35
C ALA A 15 -5.53 30.63 -5.35
N CYS A 16 -5.99 29.43 -5.73
CA CYS A 16 -7.18 29.28 -6.56
C CYS A 16 -8.42 29.91 -5.91
N SER A 17 -8.64 29.64 -4.62
CA SER A 17 -9.77 30.21 -3.87
C SER A 17 -9.70 31.74 -3.80
N ALA A 18 -8.51 32.31 -3.55
CA ALA A 18 -8.31 33.76 -3.52
C ALA A 18 -8.58 34.44 -4.87
N ALA A 19 -8.32 33.72 -5.97
CA ALA A 19 -8.62 34.17 -7.33
C ALA A 19 -10.07 33.87 -7.79
N GLY A 20 -10.93 33.34 -6.92
CA GLY A 20 -12.31 32.96 -7.28
C GLY A 20 -12.41 31.73 -8.19
N VAL A 21 -11.35 30.91 -8.25
CA VAL A 21 -11.28 29.69 -9.08
C VAL A 21 -11.65 28.47 -8.24
N VAL A 22 -12.73 27.80 -8.62
CA VAL A 22 -13.17 26.55 -7.98
C VAL A 22 -12.20 25.42 -8.29
N THR A 23 -11.85 24.61 -7.27
CA THR A 23 -11.05 23.39 -7.42
C THR A 23 -11.86 22.14 -7.08
N SER A 24 -11.55 21.03 -7.74
CA SER A 24 -12.19 19.73 -7.50
C SER A 24 -11.28 18.57 -7.93
N ASN A 25 -11.53 17.39 -7.40
CA ASN A 25 -10.82 16.14 -7.69
C ASN A 25 -11.83 15.00 -7.95
N VAL A 26 -11.33 13.80 -8.26
CA VAL A 26 -12.17 12.59 -8.38
C VAL A 26 -11.77 11.62 -7.26
N PRO A 27 -12.42 11.67 -6.08
CA PRO A 27 -11.92 11.02 -4.86
C PRO A 27 -11.87 9.49 -4.93
N ASP A 28 -12.76 8.87 -5.69
CA ASP A 28 -12.89 7.40 -5.77
C ASP A 28 -12.07 6.80 -6.92
N ALA A 29 -11.44 7.63 -7.74
CA ALA A 29 -10.74 7.17 -8.93
C ALA A 29 -9.57 6.25 -8.57
N TRP A 30 -9.54 5.07 -9.21
CA TRP A 30 -8.45 4.10 -9.18
C TRP A 30 -8.18 3.46 -7.80
N THR A 31 -9.15 3.51 -6.88
CA THR A 31 -8.95 2.98 -5.51
C THR A 31 -8.50 1.51 -5.53
N GLU A 32 -9.22 0.68 -6.28
CA GLU A 32 -8.96 -0.76 -6.34
C GLU A 32 -7.69 -1.05 -7.14
N GLU A 33 -7.46 -0.35 -8.24
CA GLU A 33 -6.29 -0.49 -9.10
C GLU A 33 -4.99 -0.14 -8.36
N VAL A 34 -5.01 0.93 -7.55
CA VAL A 34 -3.86 1.31 -6.72
C VAL A 34 -3.67 0.31 -5.58
N ALA A 35 -4.75 -0.21 -4.99
CA ALA A 35 -4.66 -1.24 -3.95
C ALA A 35 -4.09 -2.57 -4.50
N ASP A 36 -4.53 -2.99 -5.69
CA ASP A 36 -4.03 -4.18 -6.38
C ASP A 36 -2.55 -4.03 -6.74
N THR A 37 -2.17 -2.87 -7.27
CA THR A 37 -0.76 -2.56 -7.59
C THR A 37 0.10 -2.56 -6.33
N SER A 38 -0.39 -1.99 -5.23
CA SER A 38 0.31 -1.97 -3.94
C SER A 38 0.55 -3.39 -3.40
N MET A 39 -0.48 -4.25 -3.45
CA MET A 39 -0.36 -5.67 -3.08
C MET A 39 0.61 -6.42 -4.00
N SER A 40 0.56 -6.16 -5.31
CA SER A 40 1.46 -6.74 -6.31
C SER A 40 2.92 -6.41 -6.01
N LEU A 41 3.24 -5.14 -5.77
CA LEU A 41 4.60 -4.70 -5.44
C LEU A 41 5.09 -5.28 -4.11
N MET A 42 4.23 -5.31 -3.08
CA MET A 42 4.56 -5.94 -1.79
C MET A 42 4.88 -7.43 -1.97
N LEU A 43 4.05 -8.17 -2.73
CA LEU A 43 4.28 -9.58 -3.01
C LEU A 43 5.56 -9.78 -3.82
N ALA A 44 5.80 -8.95 -4.83
CA ALA A 44 7.01 -9.02 -5.65
C ALA A 44 8.28 -8.84 -4.81
N LEU A 45 8.26 -7.92 -3.84
CA LEU A 45 9.36 -7.72 -2.88
C LEU A 45 9.55 -8.94 -1.97
N MET A 46 8.46 -9.46 -1.39
CA MET A 46 8.52 -10.57 -0.45
C MET A 46 8.88 -11.91 -1.11
N ARG A 47 8.59 -12.04 -2.41
CA ARG A 47 8.79 -13.28 -3.19
C ARG A 47 9.91 -13.17 -4.21
N HIS A 48 10.53 -11.99 -4.33
CA HIS A 48 11.63 -11.70 -5.25
C HIS A 48 11.33 -12.09 -6.70
N THR A 49 10.08 -11.89 -7.15
CA THR A 49 9.63 -12.39 -8.46
C THR A 49 10.34 -11.70 -9.62
N PHE A 50 10.69 -10.42 -9.48
CA PHE A 50 11.46 -9.70 -10.51
C PHE A 50 12.91 -10.20 -10.55
N ASP A 51 13.59 -10.26 -9.41
CA ASP A 51 14.98 -10.76 -9.32
C ASP A 51 15.10 -12.17 -9.91
N LEU A 52 14.17 -13.07 -9.55
CA LEU A 52 14.15 -14.45 -10.04
C LEU A 52 13.84 -14.52 -11.55
N ALA A 53 12.93 -13.68 -12.05
CA ALA A 53 12.62 -13.63 -13.48
C ALA A 53 13.83 -13.15 -14.28
N ASP A 54 14.54 -12.14 -13.80
CA ASP A 54 15.72 -11.59 -14.46
C ASP A 54 16.90 -12.57 -14.43
N PHE A 55 17.08 -13.31 -13.33
CA PHE A 55 18.06 -14.41 -13.26
C PHE A 55 17.82 -15.48 -14.33
N VAL A 56 16.57 -15.92 -14.50
CA VAL A 56 16.23 -16.94 -15.52
C VAL A 56 16.44 -16.38 -16.94
N ARG A 57 15.99 -15.14 -17.20
CA ARG A 57 16.20 -14.46 -18.49
C ARG A 57 17.69 -14.27 -18.83
N GLY A 58 18.52 -14.04 -17.82
CA GLY A 58 19.97 -13.93 -17.96
C GLY A 58 20.71 -15.25 -18.21
N GLY A 59 20.00 -16.38 -18.35
CA GLY A 59 20.59 -17.69 -18.59
C GLY A 59 20.94 -18.49 -17.34
N GLY A 60 20.53 -18.03 -16.15
CA GLY A 60 20.78 -18.71 -14.88
C GLY A 60 20.08 -20.07 -14.70
N GLY A 61 19.10 -20.38 -15.56
CA GLY A 61 18.38 -21.64 -15.57
C GLY A 61 17.48 -21.86 -14.33
N TRP A 62 16.98 -23.09 -14.17
CA TRP A 62 16.06 -23.49 -13.09
C TRP A 62 16.79 -24.25 -11.97
N THR A 63 17.82 -23.65 -11.38
CA THR A 63 18.65 -24.30 -10.36
C THR A 63 18.15 -24.00 -8.95
N ARG A 64 18.33 -24.94 -8.01
CA ARG A 64 18.02 -24.71 -6.57
C ARG A 64 18.92 -23.63 -5.94
N GLN A 65 20.04 -23.34 -6.58
CA GLN A 65 21.04 -22.34 -6.22
C GLN A 65 20.84 -21.01 -6.94
N ALA A 66 19.82 -20.87 -7.80
CA ALA A 66 19.39 -19.57 -8.33
C ALA A 66 19.33 -18.64 -7.14
N GLU A 67 20.32 -17.74 -7.05
CA GLU A 67 20.79 -17.19 -5.79
C GLU A 67 19.60 -16.74 -4.96
N LEU A 68 19.18 -17.57 -4.00
CA LEU A 68 18.07 -17.20 -3.15
C LEU A 68 18.51 -15.85 -2.58
N PRO A 69 17.66 -14.81 -2.69
CA PRO A 69 18.03 -13.46 -2.27
C PRO A 69 18.73 -13.58 -0.93
N ARG A 70 19.87 -12.91 -0.73
CA ARG A 70 20.76 -13.15 0.45
C ARG A 70 20.04 -13.12 1.81
N ARG A 71 18.80 -12.60 1.85
CA ARG A 71 17.88 -12.52 3.00
C ARG A 71 16.88 -13.68 3.15
N GLY A 72 16.85 -14.64 2.22
CA GLY A 72 15.97 -15.80 2.13
C GLY A 72 14.52 -15.45 1.77
N LEU A 73 13.81 -16.40 1.13
CA LEU A 73 12.36 -16.29 0.92
C LEU A 73 11.64 -16.44 2.26
N ARG A 74 10.90 -15.42 2.67
CA ARG A 74 10.15 -15.44 3.92
C ARG A 74 8.71 -15.89 3.70
N ARG A 75 8.18 -16.63 4.68
CA ARG A 75 6.75 -16.91 4.74
C ARG A 75 6.00 -15.60 4.97
N LEU A 76 4.94 -15.34 4.20
CA LEU A 76 4.09 -14.16 4.40
C LEU A 76 3.21 -14.29 5.65
N ARG A 77 2.55 -15.44 5.82
CA ARG A 77 1.68 -15.68 6.98
C ARG A 77 2.46 -15.51 8.28
N GLY A 78 1.94 -14.66 9.17
CA GLY A 78 2.57 -14.30 10.45
C GLY A 78 3.45 -13.04 10.37
N GLN A 79 3.75 -12.53 9.18
CA GLN A 79 4.42 -11.24 9.03
C GLN A 79 3.44 -10.09 9.27
N ARG A 80 3.98 -8.91 9.58
CA ARG A 80 3.20 -7.70 9.86
C ARG A 80 3.23 -6.75 8.67
N LEU A 81 2.11 -6.11 8.40
CA LEU A 81 1.95 -5.06 7.40
C LEU A 81 1.37 -3.81 8.09
N GLY A 82 2.20 -2.76 8.19
CA GLY A 82 1.78 -1.44 8.64
C GLY A 82 1.31 -0.57 7.47
N ILE A 83 0.14 0.05 7.61
CA ILE A 83 -0.46 0.95 6.63
C ILE A 83 -0.49 2.38 7.20
N VAL A 84 0.03 3.35 6.45
CA VAL A 84 -0.01 4.77 6.84
C VAL A 84 -1.13 5.45 6.05
N GLY A 85 -2.17 5.90 6.76
CA GLY A 85 -3.40 6.41 6.18
C GLY A 85 -4.41 5.31 5.87
N LEU A 86 -5.51 5.25 6.63
CA LEU A 86 -6.60 4.29 6.44
C LEU A 86 -7.75 4.94 5.65
N GLY A 87 -7.40 5.50 4.49
CA GLY A 87 -8.34 6.01 3.50
C GLY A 87 -8.97 4.90 2.65
N ARG A 88 -9.47 5.28 1.48
CA ARG A 88 -10.07 4.33 0.50
C ARG A 88 -9.07 3.24 0.10
N ILE A 89 -7.90 3.65 -0.36
CA ILE A 89 -6.84 2.74 -0.80
C ILE A 89 -6.28 1.92 0.37
N GLY A 90 -5.94 2.57 1.50
CA GLY A 90 -5.41 1.87 2.68
C GLY A 90 -6.38 0.83 3.24
N GLY A 91 -7.68 1.13 3.26
CA GLY A 91 -8.72 0.16 3.61
C GLY A 91 -8.80 -1.01 2.62
N ALA A 92 -8.78 -0.73 1.31
CA ALA A 92 -8.80 -1.75 0.27
C ALA A 92 -7.57 -2.69 0.34
N VAL A 93 -6.39 -2.15 0.62
CA VAL A 93 -5.16 -2.93 0.87
C VAL A 93 -5.31 -3.78 2.12
N ALA A 94 -5.83 -3.23 3.22
CA ALA A 94 -6.03 -3.97 4.47
C ALA A 94 -6.92 -5.21 4.26
N LEU A 95 -8.03 -5.06 3.53
CA LEU A 95 -8.95 -6.17 3.24
C LEU A 95 -8.30 -7.27 2.39
N ARG A 96 -7.43 -6.91 1.44
CA ARG A 96 -6.70 -7.85 0.60
C ARG A 96 -5.55 -8.55 1.32
N ALA A 97 -4.86 -7.83 2.22
CA ALA A 97 -3.69 -8.36 2.92
C ALA A 97 -4.04 -9.42 3.97
N ARG A 98 -5.20 -9.30 4.63
CA ARG A 98 -5.61 -10.22 5.70
C ARG A 98 -5.70 -11.70 5.25
N PRO A 99 -6.33 -12.04 4.11
CA PRO A 99 -6.34 -13.42 3.58
C PRO A 99 -4.95 -14.03 3.32
N PHE A 100 -3.92 -13.23 3.06
CA PHE A 100 -2.53 -13.71 2.95
C PHE A 100 -1.93 -14.12 4.31
N GLY A 101 -2.66 -13.91 5.41
CA GLY A 101 -2.25 -14.23 6.77
C GLY A 101 -1.32 -13.18 7.38
N LEU A 102 -1.35 -11.95 6.88
CA LEU A 102 -0.61 -10.83 7.42
C LEU A 102 -1.31 -10.27 8.68
N GLY A 103 -0.52 -9.94 9.70
CA GLY A 103 -0.96 -9.09 10.80
C GLY A 103 -1.02 -7.66 10.31
N VAL A 104 -2.22 -7.18 9.99
CA VAL A 104 -2.42 -5.84 9.43
C VAL A 104 -2.70 -4.84 10.54
N SER A 105 -2.05 -3.69 10.41
CA SER A 105 -2.22 -2.58 11.32
C SER A 105 -2.10 -1.26 10.56
N PHE A 106 -2.63 -0.18 11.14
CA PHE A 106 -2.57 1.14 10.50
C PHE A 106 -2.28 2.26 11.48
N TYR A 107 -1.69 3.32 10.96
CA TYR A 107 -1.58 4.62 11.61
C TYR A 107 -2.31 5.67 10.78
N ASP A 108 -3.31 6.31 11.37
CA ASP A 108 -4.01 7.45 10.78
C ASP A 108 -4.56 8.35 11.90
N PRO A 109 -3.95 9.52 12.15
CA PRO A 109 -4.37 10.41 13.24
C PRO A 109 -5.69 11.13 12.94
N TYR A 110 -6.14 11.15 11.69
CA TYR A 110 -7.35 11.88 11.27
C TYR A 110 -8.61 11.01 11.26
N LYS A 111 -8.47 9.69 11.48
CA LYS A 111 -9.62 8.78 11.56
C LYS A 111 -10.22 8.72 12.95
N PRO A 112 -11.56 8.68 13.09
CA PRO A 112 -12.20 8.48 14.38
C PRO A 112 -11.83 7.09 14.95
N PRO A 113 -11.91 6.91 16.28
CA PRO A 113 -11.82 5.58 16.91
C PRO A 113 -12.87 4.61 16.34
N GLY A 114 -12.57 3.31 16.35
CA GLY A 114 -13.49 2.26 15.89
C GLY A 114 -13.26 1.79 14.46
N MET A 115 -12.52 2.52 13.63
CA MET A 115 -12.18 2.09 12.27
C MET A 115 -11.41 0.77 12.26
N GLU A 116 -10.54 0.56 13.24
CA GLU A 116 -9.81 -0.69 13.46
C GLU A 116 -10.73 -1.90 13.63
N LYS A 117 -11.89 -1.71 14.28
CA LYS A 117 -12.89 -2.77 14.47
C LYS A 117 -13.61 -3.07 13.16
N SER A 118 -13.99 -2.04 12.40
CA SER A 118 -14.68 -2.19 11.11
C SER A 118 -13.85 -2.95 10.08
N TYR A 119 -12.53 -2.71 10.05
CA TYR A 119 -11.61 -3.41 9.15
C TYR A 119 -11.04 -4.70 9.73
N GLY A 120 -11.20 -4.95 11.04
CA GLY A 120 -10.62 -6.09 11.74
C GLY A 120 -9.09 -6.08 11.74
N VAL A 121 -8.50 -4.91 11.98
CA VAL A 121 -7.05 -4.65 11.98
C VAL A 121 -6.64 -3.94 13.26
N GLN A 122 -5.34 -3.81 13.54
CA GLN A 122 -4.86 -3.06 14.70
C GLN A 122 -4.62 -1.58 14.36
N ARG A 123 -4.77 -0.69 15.33
CA ARG A 123 -4.43 0.73 15.19
C ARG A 123 -3.19 1.06 16.01
N ALA A 124 -2.19 1.64 15.36
CA ALA A 124 -1.04 2.24 16.00
C ALA A 124 -1.42 3.62 16.57
N SER A 125 -0.90 3.94 17.75
CA SER A 125 -1.06 5.22 18.42
C SER A 125 -0.11 6.30 17.87
N SER A 126 1.03 5.89 17.31
CA SER A 126 2.02 6.79 16.72
C SER A 126 2.68 6.19 15.48
N PHE A 127 3.28 7.03 14.63
CA PHE A 127 4.04 6.58 13.46
C PHE A 127 5.28 5.76 13.82
N ALA A 128 5.90 6.05 14.96
CA ALA A 128 7.11 5.38 15.42
C ALA A 128 6.83 4.05 16.13
N GLU A 129 5.56 3.74 16.40
CA GLU A 129 5.18 2.50 17.04
C GLU A 129 5.45 1.33 16.07
N PRO A 130 6.26 0.33 16.46
CA PRO A 130 6.51 -0.82 15.62
C PRO A 130 5.24 -1.68 15.56
N VAL A 131 4.54 -1.56 14.45
CA VAL A 131 3.28 -2.25 14.18
C VAL A 131 3.47 -3.67 13.67
#